data_AF-A0A356TD74-F1
#
_entry.id   AF-A0A356TD74-F1
#
_cell.length_a   1.000
_cell.length_b   1.000
_cell.length_c   1.000
_cell.angle_alpha   90.00
_cell.angle_beta   90.00
_cell.angle_gamma   90.00
#
_symmetry.space_group_name_H-M   'P 1'
#
loop_
_entity.id
_entity.type
_entity.pdbx_description
1 polymer ?
#
loop_
_entity_poly.entity_id
_entity_poly.type
_entity_poly.pdbx_seq_one_letter_code
_entity_poly.pdbx_strand_id
1 'polypeptide(L)'
;MRSLVRNELHLEKARAVSKGEAGGGDLTFELPLKLDTTMAPWRAVVAAVVPLSQREWLARMLYALPPRTLSTLRMAIAEDRIYLLDSGGIEGVPLGVFYSEVAERIYVPSGMTLVPAVAPQVLNDLVADRQGGHVFFEPPGTPRVVAAGAFGPVSRQVLRDVAAHTISADAPAQLDPPLPLMQ
;
A
#
# COMPACT_ATOMS: atom_id res chain seq x y z
N MET A 1 19.47 5.61 33.07
CA MET A 1 20.24 4.39 33.40
C MET A 1 19.30 3.20 33.18
N ARG A 2 19.61 2.33 32.22
CA ARG A 2 18.80 1.17 31.80
C ARG A 2 18.74 0.12 32.90
N SER A 3 17.55 -0.43 33.19
CA SER A 3 17.40 -1.71 33.87
C SER A 3 16.33 -2.53 33.15
N LEU A 4 16.73 -3.72 32.71
CA LEU A 4 15.88 -4.75 32.09
C LEU A 4 15.10 -5.48 33.19
N VAL A 5 13.81 -5.72 32.97
CA VAL A 5 13.06 -6.72 33.75
C VAL A 5 12.22 -7.58 32.80
N ARG A 6 12.46 -8.89 32.89
CA ARG A 6 11.74 -10.01 32.27
C ARG A 6 10.31 -10.13 32.82
N ASN A 7 9.37 -10.66 32.02
CA ASN A 7 8.24 -11.52 32.42
C ASN A 7 7.32 -11.71 31.20
N GLU A 8 6.67 -12.83 30.91
CA GLU A 8 6.68 -14.22 31.41
C GLU A 8 6.19 -15.07 30.23
N LEU A 9 6.61 -16.32 30.17
CA LEU A 9 6.14 -17.31 29.20
C LEU A 9 4.70 -17.74 29.57
N HIS A 10 3.82 -17.85 28.57
CA HIS A 10 2.60 -18.65 28.68
C HIS A 10 2.65 -19.75 27.62
N LEU A 11 3.17 -20.92 28.02
CA LEU A 11 2.97 -22.17 27.31
C LEU A 11 1.68 -22.81 27.82
N GLU A 12 0.64 -22.81 26.99
CA GLU A 12 -0.43 -23.79 27.10
C GLU A 12 -0.29 -24.84 26.00
N LYS A 13 -0.58 -26.06 26.43
CA LYS A 13 -0.09 -27.33 25.92
C LYS A 13 -1.21 -27.98 25.11
N ALA A 14 -1.07 -28.07 23.79
CA ALA A 14 -1.85 -29.03 23.01
C ALA A 14 -0.91 -30.08 22.42
N ARG A 15 -1.06 -31.28 22.98
CA ARG A 15 -0.30 -32.50 22.68
C ARG A 15 -0.71 -33.04 21.30
N ALA A 16 0.25 -33.67 20.64
CA ALA A 16 0.17 -34.27 19.32
C ALA A 16 -1.07 -35.16 19.06
N VAL A 17 -1.58 -35.12 17.83
CA VAL A 17 -2.31 -36.22 17.16
C VAL A 17 -1.84 -36.33 15.71
N SER A 18 -1.77 -37.58 15.27
CA SER A 18 -1.03 -38.18 14.18
C SER A 18 -1.58 -37.97 12.76
N LYS A 19 -0.70 -38.23 11.79
CA LYS A 19 -0.90 -38.59 10.38
C LYS A 19 -2.24 -39.30 10.05
N GLY A 20 -2.97 -38.83 9.03
CA GLY A 20 -4.12 -39.52 8.41
C GLY A 20 -4.91 -38.63 7.43
N GLU A 21 -5.47 -39.23 6.38
CA GLU A 21 -5.97 -38.63 5.12
C GLU A 21 -7.28 -37.82 5.16
N ALA A 22 -7.45 -37.01 4.10
CA ALA A 22 -8.65 -36.68 3.34
C ALA A 22 -9.96 -36.31 4.06
N GLY A 23 -10.38 -35.06 3.87
CA GLY A 23 -11.77 -34.62 4.04
C GLY A 23 -11.86 -33.12 3.80
N GLY A 24 -12.59 -32.71 2.76
CA GLY A 24 -12.91 -31.31 2.47
C GLY A 24 -13.65 -30.70 3.65
N GLY A 25 -12.89 -30.06 4.52
CA GLY A 25 -13.38 -29.16 5.55
C GLY A 25 -13.19 -27.74 5.07
N ASP A 26 -14.18 -26.92 5.31
CA ASP A 26 -14.11 -25.47 5.27
C ASP A 26 -12.97 -25.03 6.22
N LEU A 27 -11.77 -24.90 5.66
CA LEU A 27 -10.58 -24.53 6.43
C LEU A 27 -10.51 -23.01 6.44
N THR A 28 -11.20 -22.42 7.41
CA THR A 28 -10.95 -21.04 7.83
C THR A 28 -9.53 -21.00 8.43
N PHE A 29 -8.53 -20.88 7.55
CA PHE A 29 -7.14 -20.72 7.94
C PHE A 29 -6.95 -19.30 8.48
N GLU A 30 -7.12 -19.13 9.79
CA GLU A 30 -6.67 -17.90 10.46
C GLU A 30 -5.16 -17.99 10.70
N LEU A 31 -4.37 -17.68 9.67
CA LEU A 31 -2.93 -17.53 9.82
C LEU A 31 -2.60 -16.09 10.22
N PRO A 32 -2.05 -15.83 11.42
CA PRO A 32 -1.72 -14.48 11.86
C PRO A 32 -0.46 -13.97 11.12
N LEU A 33 -0.66 -13.37 9.96
CA LEU A 33 0.39 -12.74 9.16
C LEU A 33 0.83 -11.42 9.80
N LYS A 34 2.13 -11.24 9.95
CA LYS A 34 2.76 -10.01 10.44
C LYS A 34 3.81 -9.52 9.46
N LEU A 35 4.07 -8.22 9.46
CA LEU A 35 5.20 -7.63 8.75
C LEU A 35 6.45 -7.69 9.64
N ASP A 36 7.56 -8.09 9.04
CA ASP A 36 8.90 -7.99 9.63
C ASP A 36 9.90 -7.41 8.62
N THR A 37 11.00 -6.87 9.11
CA THR A 37 12.05 -6.31 8.26
C THR A 37 12.84 -7.42 7.59
N THR A 38 13.24 -7.22 6.33
CA THR A 38 14.07 -8.16 5.59
C THR A 38 15.28 -7.48 4.96
N MET A 39 16.38 -8.21 4.86
CA MET A 39 17.60 -7.82 4.13
C MET A 39 17.67 -8.45 2.74
N ALA A 40 16.62 -9.16 2.31
CA ALA A 40 16.54 -9.67 0.95
C ALA A 40 16.53 -8.52 -0.07
N PRO A 41 17.18 -8.68 -1.23
CA PRO A 41 17.15 -7.66 -2.27
C PRO A 41 15.71 -7.40 -2.72
N TRP A 42 15.40 -6.14 -3.00
CA TRP A 42 14.08 -5.74 -3.48
C TRP A 42 13.81 -6.38 -4.84
N ARG A 43 12.60 -6.95 -4.98
CA ARG A 43 12.14 -7.62 -6.20
C ARG A 43 10.67 -7.27 -6.41
N ALA A 44 10.22 -7.35 -7.67
CA ALA A 44 8.83 -7.11 -8.05
C ALA A 44 8.26 -5.81 -7.45
N VAL A 45 9.06 -4.74 -7.45
CA VAL A 45 8.65 -3.43 -6.91
C VAL A 45 7.79 -2.73 -7.95
N VAL A 46 6.48 -3.01 -7.88
CA VAL A 46 5.51 -2.61 -8.91
C VAL A 46 4.53 -1.56 -8.42
N ALA A 47 4.62 -1.16 -7.16
CA ALA A 47 3.63 -0.29 -6.54
C ALA A 47 4.27 0.79 -5.66
N ALA A 48 3.60 1.93 -5.59
CA ALA A 48 3.96 3.03 -4.69
C ALA A 48 2.69 3.58 -4.02
N VAL A 49 2.82 3.93 -2.74
CA VAL A 49 1.76 4.57 -1.96
C VAL A 49 2.24 5.94 -1.53
N VAL A 50 1.54 6.96 -2.02
CA VAL A 50 1.88 8.37 -1.86
C VAL A 50 0.87 9.02 -0.92
N PRO A 51 1.28 9.69 0.16
CA PRO A 51 0.36 10.46 1.00
C PRO A 51 -0.38 11.53 0.20
N LEU A 52 -1.67 11.77 0.48
CA LEU A 52 -2.46 12.75 -0.28
C LEU A 52 -1.91 14.19 -0.13
N SER A 53 -1.17 14.47 0.95
CA SER A 53 -0.45 15.73 1.14
C SER A 53 0.63 15.99 0.08
N GLN A 54 1.12 14.95 -0.60
CA GLN A 54 2.14 15.04 -1.65
C GLN A 54 1.55 15.06 -3.07
N ARG A 55 0.22 15.20 -3.20
CA ARG A 55 -0.49 15.14 -4.50
C ARG A 55 0.03 16.11 -5.55
N GLU A 56 0.40 17.33 -5.18
CA GLU A 56 0.93 18.32 -6.12
C GLU A 56 2.28 17.91 -6.69
N TRP A 57 3.15 17.36 -5.84
CA TRP A 57 4.46 16.88 -6.25
C TRP A 57 4.32 15.66 -7.15
N LEU A 58 3.40 14.75 -6.80
CA LEU A 58 3.05 13.62 -7.65
C LEU A 58 2.54 14.10 -9.02
N ALA A 59 1.60 15.04 -9.06
CA ALA A 59 1.07 15.58 -10.33
C ALA A 59 2.21 16.14 -11.21
N ARG A 60 3.08 16.98 -10.65
CA ARG A 60 4.24 17.55 -11.35
C ARG A 60 5.15 16.46 -11.93
N MET A 61 5.41 15.40 -11.17
CA MET A 61 6.20 14.27 -11.64
C MET A 61 5.50 13.53 -12.77
N LEU A 62 4.22 13.20 -12.63
CA LEU A 62 3.45 12.52 -13.65
C LEU A 62 3.40 13.32 -14.96
N TYR A 63 3.31 14.65 -14.90
CA TYR A 63 3.40 15.52 -16.08
C TYR A 63 4.75 15.43 -16.82
N ALA A 64 5.83 15.09 -16.12
CA ALA A 64 7.17 14.98 -16.69
C ALA A 64 7.50 13.56 -17.20
N LEU A 65 6.65 12.57 -16.93
CA LEU A 65 6.92 11.19 -17.32
C LEU A 65 6.80 10.95 -18.82
N PRO A 66 7.62 10.05 -19.40
CA PRO A 66 7.46 9.61 -20.78
C PRO A 66 6.06 9.02 -21.01
N PRO A 67 5.43 9.26 -22.19
CA PRO A 67 4.10 8.73 -22.50
C PRO A 67 3.98 7.21 -22.33
N ARG A 68 5.07 6.48 -22.62
CA ARG A 68 5.13 5.03 -22.46
C ARG A 68 4.92 4.61 -21.00
N THR A 69 5.59 5.26 -20.06
CA THR A 69 5.46 4.99 -18.61
C THR A 69 4.07 5.39 -18.10
N LEU A 70 3.52 6.52 -18.56
CA LEU A 70 2.17 6.92 -18.20
C LEU A 70 1.10 5.94 -18.68
N SER A 71 1.32 5.27 -19.81
CA SER A 71 0.35 4.32 -20.39
C SER A 71 0.20 3.02 -19.58
N THR A 72 1.27 2.59 -18.91
CA THR A 72 1.29 1.39 -18.06
C THR A 72 0.83 1.70 -16.64
N LEU A 73 1.09 2.93 -16.16
CA LEU A 73 0.73 3.37 -14.83
C LEU A 73 -0.80 3.33 -14.61
N ARG A 74 -1.20 2.76 -13.48
CA ARG A 74 -2.56 2.76 -12.96
C ARG A 74 -2.57 3.46 -11.61
N MET A 75 -3.67 4.16 -11.33
CA MET A 75 -3.80 4.95 -10.11
C MET A 75 -5.18 4.79 -9.49
N ALA A 76 -5.22 4.70 -8.18
CA ALA A 76 -6.41 4.80 -7.37
C ALA A 76 -6.20 5.88 -6.29
N ILE A 77 -7.21 6.73 -6.09
CA ILE A 77 -7.18 7.80 -5.08
C ILE A 77 -8.09 7.38 -3.92
N ALA A 78 -7.52 7.31 -2.73
CA ALA A 78 -8.25 7.12 -1.48
C ALA A 78 -8.32 8.46 -0.72
N GLU A 79 -9.03 8.48 0.41
CA GLU A 79 -9.24 9.69 1.22
C GLU A 79 -7.93 10.32 1.74
N ASP A 80 -6.93 9.51 2.08
CA ASP A 80 -5.70 9.94 2.75
C ASP A 80 -4.42 9.71 1.92
N ARG A 81 -4.54 8.99 0.79
CA ARG A 81 -3.39 8.60 -0.03
C ARG A 81 -3.76 8.20 -1.46
N ILE A 82 -2.74 8.07 -2.28
CA ILE A 82 -2.80 7.70 -3.69
C ILE A 82 -2.00 6.41 -3.89
N TYR A 83 -2.63 5.42 -4.51
CA TYR A 83 -2.01 4.15 -4.87
C TYR A 83 -1.62 4.17 -6.35
N LEU A 84 -0.40 3.78 -6.64
CA LEU A 84 0.14 3.66 -7.99
C LEU A 84 0.57 2.23 -8.25
N LEU A 85 0.27 1.73 -9.44
CA LEU A 85 0.69 0.42 -9.92
C LEU A 85 1.31 0.54 -11.32
N ASP A 86 2.45 -0.09 -11.52
CA ASP A 86 3.02 -0.35 -12.84
C ASP A 86 3.60 -1.78 -12.86
N SER A 87 2.97 -2.65 -13.66
CA SER A 87 3.41 -4.04 -13.83
C SER A 87 4.81 -4.17 -14.42
N GLY A 88 5.32 -3.13 -15.10
CA GLY A 88 6.67 -3.06 -15.63
C GLY A 88 7.73 -2.60 -14.62
N GLY A 89 7.31 -2.20 -13.42
CA GLY A 89 8.17 -1.62 -12.39
C GLY A 89 7.82 -0.15 -12.11
N ILE A 90 7.84 0.24 -10.83
CA ILE A 90 7.42 1.58 -10.39
C ILE A 90 8.56 2.61 -10.42
N GLU A 91 9.74 2.27 -10.96
CA GLU A 91 10.95 3.09 -10.86
C GLU A 91 10.79 4.48 -11.51
N GLY A 92 9.83 4.65 -12.42
CA GLY A 92 9.47 5.94 -13.00
C GLY A 92 8.91 6.94 -11.99
N VAL A 93 8.33 6.50 -10.87
CA VAL A 93 7.74 7.36 -9.84
C VAL A 93 8.46 7.17 -8.51
N PRO A 94 9.58 7.86 -8.26
CA PRO A 94 10.32 7.74 -7.00
C PRO A 94 9.67 8.53 -5.86
N LEU A 95 8.43 8.17 -5.49
CA LEU A 95 7.66 8.86 -4.45
C LEU A 95 6.95 7.90 -3.50
N GLY A 96 6.88 8.32 -2.24
CA GLY A 96 6.11 7.61 -1.23
C GLY A 96 6.81 6.34 -0.77
N VAL A 97 6.01 5.37 -0.33
CA VAL A 97 6.50 4.06 0.10
C VAL A 97 6.34 3.08 -1.05
N PHE A 98 7.43 2.40 -1.41
CA PHE A 98 7.42 1.38 -2.45
C PHE A 98 6.95 0.03 -1.91
N TYR A 99 6.32 -0.73 -2.78
CA TYR A 99 5.74 -2.02 -2.46
C TYR A 99 6.15 -3.07 -3.49
N SER A 100 6.52 -4.23 -2.96
CA SER A 100 6.78 -5.45 -3.70
C SER A 100 5.52 -6.31 -3.78
N GLU A 101 5.23 -6.85 -4.96
CA GLU A 101 4.19 -7.86 -5.12
C GLU A 101 4.72 -9.24 -4.71
N VAL A 102 4.15 -9.81 -3.65
CA VAL A 102 4.57 -11.10 -3.07
C VAL A 102 3.69 -12.27 -3.52
N ALA A 103 2.48 -11.95 -4.00
CA ALA A 103 1.49 -12.83 -4.60
C ALA A 103 0.53 -11.97 -5.42
N GLU A 104 -0.34 -12.57 -6.24
CA GLU A 104 -1.17 -11.81 -7.19
C GLU A 104 -2.03 -10.75 -6.48
N ARG A 105 -1.76 -9.46 -6.77
CA ARG A 105 -2.42 -8.31 -6.15
C ARG A 105 -2.21 -8.19 -4.63
N ILE A 106 -1.16 -8.80 -4.10
CA ILE A 106 -0.79 -8.75 -2.69
C ILE A 106 0.56 -8.07 -2.55
N TYR A 107 0.56 -6.93 -1.85
CA TYR A 107 1.67 -6.00 -1.80
C TYR A 107 2.19 -5.81 -0.38
N VAL A 108 3.51 -5.84 -0.24
CA VAL A 108 4.24 -5.66 1.02
C VAL A 108 5.23 -4.51 0.84
N PRO A 109 5.45 -3.63 1.84
CA PRO A 109 6.41 -2.54 1.71
C PRO A 109 7.79 -3.10 1.38
N SER A 110 8.48 -2.50 0.41
CA SER A 110 9.81 -2.95 0.02
C SER A 110 10.78 -2.81 1.19
N GLY A 111 11.54 -3.87 1.46
CA GLY A 111 12.36 -4.00 2.68
C GLY A 111 11.64 -4.68 3.86
N MET A 112 10.38 -5.09 3.67
CA MET A 112 9.65 -5.94 4.61
C MET A 112 9.24 -7.28 3.98
N THR A 113 8.85 -8.22 4.82
CA THR A 113 8.32 -9.54 4.45
C THR A 113 7.15 -9.92 5.35
N LEU A 114 6.33 -10.87 4.90
CA LEU A 114 5.32 -11.52 5.73
C LEU A 114 5.95 -12.64 6.57
N VAL A 115 5.52 -12.71 7.83
CA VAL A 115 5.91 -13.74 8.80
C VAL A 115 4.63 -14.33 9.42
N PRO A 116 4.47 -15.67 9.43
CA PRO A 116 5.39 -16.66 8.88
C PRO A 116 5.47 -16.60 7.36
N ALA A 117 6.59 -17.07 6.80
CA ALA A 117 6.74 -17.18 5.36
C ALA A 117 5.75 -18.21 4.82
N VAL A 118 4.99 -17.81 3.80
CA VAL A 118 3.94 -18.62 3.18
C VAL A 118 4.10 -18.64 1.68
N ALA A 119 3.68 -19.74 1.06
CA ALA A 119 3.67 -19.84 -0.38
C ALA A 119 2.65 -18.85 -1.00
N PRO A 120 2.91 -18.29 -2.20
CA PRO A 120 1.99 -17.35 -2.85
C PRO A 120 0.57 -17.87 -3.01
N GLN A 121 0.40 -19.16 -3.30
CA GLN A 121 -0.93 -19.79 -3.42
C GLN A 121 -1.72 -19.70 -2.11
N VAL A 122 -1.06 -19.97 -0.97
CA VAL A 122 -1.69 -19.86 0.36
C VAL A 122 -2.08 -18.41 0.64
N LEU A 123 -1.26 -17.43 0.25
CA LEU A 123 -1.61 -16.01 0.40
C LEU A 123 -2.86 -15.64 -0.41
N ASN A 124 -2.96 -16.12 -1.65
CA ASN A 124 -4.12 -15.89 -2.50
C ASN A 124 -5.40 -16.48 -1.87
N ASP A 125 -5.32 -17.71 -1.36
CA ASP A 125 -6.46 -18.36 -0.68
C ASP A 125 -6.88 -17.58 0.56
N LEU A 126 -5.93 -17.09 1.36
CA LEU A 126 -6.18 -16.28 2.56
C LEU A 126 -6.84 -14.93 2.28
N VAL A 127 -6.74 -14.42 1.05
CA VAL A 127 -7.35 -13.13 0.65
C VAL A 127 -8.48 -13.30 -0.36
N ALA A 128 -8.89 -14.53 -0.69
CA ALA A 128 -9.91 -14.81 -1.70
C ALA A 128 -11.23 -14.08 -1.42
N ASP A 129 -11.61 -13.93 -0.15
CA ASP A 129 -12.83 -13.24 0.28
C ASP A 129 -12.81 -11.72 0.03
N ARG A 130 -11.67 -11.16 -0.36
CA ARG A 130 -11.48 -9.73 -0.62
C ARG A 130 -11.89 -9.32 -2.05
N GLN A 131 -12.76 -10.11 -2.68
CA GLN A 131 -13.45 -9.81 -3.93
C GLN A 131 -12.50 -9.41 -5.09
N GLY A 132 -11.29 -9.98 -5.12
CA GLY A 132 -10.29 -9.71 -6.15
C GLY A 132 -9.67 -8.30 -6.12
N GLY A 133 -9.81 -7.57 -5.01
CA GLY A 133 -9.13 -6.29 -4.78
C GLY A 133 -7.62 -6.42 -4.61
N HIS A 134 -6.92 -5.28 -4.68
CA HIS A 134 -5.51 -5.17 -4.35
C HIS A 134 -5.33 -5.03 -2.85
N VAL A 135 -4.50 -5.88 -2.25
CA VAL A 135 -4.27 -5.95 -0.81
C VAL A 135 -2.90 -5.37 -0.48
N PHE A 136 -2.87 -4.28 0.27
CA PHE A 136 -1.65 -3.62 0.73
C PHE A 136 -1.45 -3.87 2.22
N PHE A 137 -0.33 -4.49 2.59
CA PHE A 137 0.06 -4.63 3.99
C PHE A 137 0.75 -3.36 4.47
N GLU A 138 0.24 -2.70 5.50
CA GLU A 138 0.74 -1.40 5.95
C GLU A 138 1.19 -1.47 7.43
N PRO A 139 2.38 -0.95 7.78
CA PRO A 139 2.83 -0.88 9.17
C PRO A 139 2.48 0.46 9.84
N PRO A 140 2.01 0.50 11.09
CA PRO A 140 1.35 -0.58 11.85
C PRO A 140 -0.15 -0.61 11.52
N GLY A 141 -0.67 -1.70 10.96
CA GLY A 141 -2.08 -1.74 10.61
C GLY A 141 -2.58 -3.06 10.03
N THR A 142 -3.89 -3.13 9.87
CA THR A 142 -4.55 -4.19 9.09
C THR A 142 -4.30 -3.95 7.61
N PRO A 143 -4.18 -5.02 6.80
CA PRO A 143 -4.06 -4.87 5.35
C PRO A 143 -5.23 -4.07 4.78
N ARG A 144 -4.94 -3.12 3.91
CA ARG A 144 -5.95 -2.31 3.24
C ARG A 144 -6.30 -2.95 1.90
N VAL A 145 -7.59 -3.01 1.59
CA VAL A 145 -8.09 -3.54 0.31
C VAL A 145 -8.54 -2.37 -0.56
N VAL A 146 -7.99 -2.29 -1.75
CA VAL A 146 -8.38 -1.32 -2.77
C VAL A 146 -9.07 -2.08 -3.90
N ALA A 147 -10.32 -1.72 -4.21
CA ALA A 147 -11.08 -2.40 -5.26
C ALA A 147 -10.33 -2.36 -6.60
N ALA A 148 -10.30 -3.47 -7.34
CA ALA A 148 -9.61 -3.53 -8.63
C ALA A 148 -10.12 -2.47 -9.62
N GLY A 149 -11.43 -2.22 -9.62
CA GLY A 149 -12.05 -1.18 -10.45
C GLY A 149 -11.70 0.26 -10.07
N ALA A 150 -11.07 0.50 -8.91
CA ALA A 150 -10.61 1.83 -8.52
C ALA A 150 -9.31 2.24 -9.23
N PHE A 151 -8.56 1.28 -9.79
CA PHE A 151 -7.32 1.55 -10.51
C PHE A 151 -7.60 1.91 -11.97
N GLY A 152 -7.62 3.21 -12.25
CA GLY A 152 -7.79 3.75 -13.59
C GLY A 152 -6.46 4.05 -14.29
N PRO A 153 -6.43 4.17 -15.63
CA PRO A 153 -5.28 4.73 -16.33
C PRO A 153 -5.03 6.18 -15.90
N VAL A 154 -3.76 6.58 -15.84
CA VAL A 154 -3.40 7.98 -15.54
C VAL A 154 -3.73 8.86 -16.75
N SER A 155 -4.93 9.43 -16.74
CA SER A 155 -5.41 10.35 -17.77
C SER A 155 -5.19 11.80 -17.37
N ARG A 156 -5.30 12.73 -18.33
CA ARG A 156 -5.24 14.18 -18.04
C ARG A 156 -6.31 14.64 -17.05
N GLN A 157 -7.48 14.00 -17.05
CA GLN A 157 -8.55 14.31 -16.09
C GLN A 157 -8.15 13.89 -14.67
N VAL A 158 -7.60 12.68 -14.54
CA VAL A 158 -7.09 12.18 -13.27
C VAL A 158 -5.91 13.04 -12.76
N LEU A 159 -5.03 13.51 -13.64
CA LEU A 159 -3.96 14.47 -13.27
C LEU A 159 -4.52 15.81 -12.77
N ARG A 160 -5.67 16.25 -13.31
CA ARG A 160 -6.38 17.44 -12.82
C ARG A 160 -7.01 17.18 -11.46
N ASP A 161 -7.60 16.02 -11.24
CA ASP A 161 -8.23 15.66 -9.96
C ASP A 161 -7.19 15.56 -8.84
N VAL A 162 -6.00 14.98 -9.13
CA VAL A 162 -4.87 14.98 -8.20
C VAL A 162 -4.35 16.40 -7.91
N ALA A 163 -4.41 17.30 -8.89
CA ALA A 163 -4.01 18.70 -8.71
C ALA A 163 -5.12 19.59 -8.12
N ALA A 164 -6.37 19.13 -8.11
CA ALA A 164 -7.49 19.90 -7.64
C ALA A 164 -7.42 20.09 -6.12
N HIS A 165 -7.70 21.33 -5.69
CA HIS A 165 -7.88 21.66 -4.29
C HIS A 165 -9.37 21.60 -3.98
N THR A 166 -9.77 20.85 -2.96
CA THR A 166 -11.07 21.10 -2.33
C THR A 166 -10.93 22.38 -1.53
N ILE A 167 -11.33 23.51 -2.12
CA ILE A 167 -11.53 24.74 -1.37
C ILE A 167 -12.83 24.53 -0.58
N SER A 168 -12.69 24.16 0.70
CA SER A 168 -13.83 24.17 1.61
C SER A 168 -14.29 25.62 1.74
N ALA A 169 -15.58 25.88 1.52
CA ALA A 169 -16.17 27.21 1.52
C ALA A 169 -16.20 27.90 2.91
N ASP A 170 -15.63 27.28 3.94
CA ASP A 170 -15.77 27.72 5.34
C ASP A 170 -14.53 28.42 5.93
N ALA A 171 -13.59 28.85 5.08
CA ALA A 171 -12.53 29.77 5.48
C ALA A 171 -12.36 30.84 4.39
N PRO A 172 -12.75 32.10 4.61
CA PRO A 172 -12.41 33.15 3.67
C PRO A 172 -10.88 33.24 3.60
N ALA A 173 -10.37 33.25 2.37
CA ALA A 173 -8.96 33.44 2.09
C ALA A 173 -8.42 34.58 2.96
N GLN A 174 -7.37 34.29 3.71
CA GLN A 174 -6.57 35.34 4.34
C GLN A 174 -5.96 36.15 3.20
N LEU A 175 -6.66 37.22 2.83
CA LEU A 175 -6.18 38.25 1.92
C LEU A 175 -4.85 38.75 2.49
N ASP A 176 -3.78 38.57 1.72
CA ASP A 176 -2.51 39.25 1.99
C ASP A 176 -2.80 40.74 2.26
N PRO A 177 -2.21 41.34 3.31
CA PRO A 177 -2.38 42.76 3.55
C PRO A 177 -1.80 43.55 2.36
N PRO A 178 -2.47 44.62 1.90
CA PRO A 178 -1.99 45.40 0.77
C PRO A 178 -0.60 45.97 1.07
N LEU A 179 0.28 45.88 0.07
CA LEU A 179 1.62 46.45 0.13
C LEU A 179 1.54 47.94 0.52
N PRO A 180 2.38 48.41 1.45
CA PRO A 180 2.39 49.81 1.82
C PRO A 180 2.81 50.66 0.60
N LEU A 181 1.96 51.61 0.23
CA LEU A 181 2.32 52.66 -0.72
C LEU A 181 3.40 53.53 -0.05
N MET A 182 4.59 53.57 -0.64
CA MET A 182 5.62 54.52 -0.23
C MET A 182 5.19 55.93 -0.64
N GLN A 183 5.11 56.85 0.33
CA GLN A 183 5.11 58.29 0.09
C GLN A 183 6.53 58.81 0.10
#